data_AF-A0A5C7E0B6-F1
#
_entry.id   AF-A0A5C7E0B6-F1
#
_cell.length_a   1.000
_cell.length_b   1.000
_cell.length_c   1.000
_cell.angle_alpha   90.00
_cell.angle_beta   90.00
_cell.angle_gamma   90.00
#
_symmetry.space_group_name_H-M   'P 1'
#
loop_
_entity.id
_entity.type
_entity.pdbx_description
1 polymer ?
#
loop_
_entity_poly.entity_id
_entity_poly.type
_entity_poly.pdbx_seq_one_letter_code
_entity_poly.pdbx_strand_id
1 'polypeptide(L)'
;MMRYKEPDTKKHEQFLQTRKEPNVLYLGVNTNIKCFNNICPSEKNYWYFFNHIDLENKINITYNPKFGIYLGKIIFNKKGNKLIPKYIPTSIENLEEEVKKIKNPLWIAEKNDNYVKPEVIFFEDTILGKKIKTTRGNYHITSPNNLEYQCKIEKNTTILNQEQILSYVNEIHSENVRMIQDYIDQIYKDNGIKPYAFDDEFYEELGNLGIITQRQVEGFKNDRLIKKNSLLLTMLDYLAGQDRKSKDYLITFDDEYFYDYFVFSLGGFILKLSQGMLQNEINSLFNPAAYIDDTKINYNDLNNELIRKYEKEIFNMGFEKRGNYFVDYFDYSFNYNGFFEINLDDYFPNNLHSKTLVKLKYNDVIKFGIKYKYNYIKIPNIQYTKKNNQKDEFYTPSTLGKYYFQISRYHEEVFFELLKPYYPSIKNLPKGWSKEMIEKMSYT
;
A
#
# COMPACT_ATOMS: atom_id res chain seq x y z
N MET A 1 -14.13 -16.52 23.95
CA MET A 1 -14.03 -16.95 22.54
C MET A 1 -14.87 -15.98 21.71
N MET A 2 -14.27 -14.89 21.18
CA MET A 2 -15.00 -14.00 20.27
C MET A 2 -15.31 -14.79 19.00
N ARG A 3 -16.60 -15.03 18.74
CA ARG A 3 -17.04 -15.63 17.48
C ARG A 3 -16.66 -14.67 16.36
N TYR A 4 -15.94 -15.17 15.36
CA TYR A 4 -15.70 -14.45 14.12
C TYR A 4 -17.05 -13.97 13.55
N LYS A 5 -17.20 -12.66 13.37
CA LYS A 5 -18.35 -12.05 12.70
C LYS A 5 -17.94 -11.81 11.25
N GLU A 6 -18.75 -12.26 10.31
CA GLU A 6 -18.53 -11.97 8.89
C GLU A 6 -18.71 -10.47 8.61
N PRO A 7 -17.99 -9.91 7.62
CA PRO A 7 -18.12 -8.49 7.27
C PRO A 7 -19.52 -8.21 6.71
N ASP A 8 -20.14 -7.12 7.12
CA ASP A 8 -21.42 -6.70 6.55
C ASP A 8 -21.20 -6.00 5.21
N THR A 9 -21.22 -6.78 4.14
CA THR A 9 -20.95 -6.30 2.79
C THR A 9 -22.04 -5.37 2.25
N LYS A 10 -23.28 -5.53 2.71
CA LYS A 10 -24.40 -4.68 2.32
C LYS A 10 -24.30 -3.32 3.00
N LYS A 11 -23.94 -3.29 4.29
CA LYS A 11 -23.65 -2.04 5.01
C LYS A 11 -22.52 -1.27 4.35
N HIS A 12 -21.44 -1.96 3.94
CA HIS A 12 -20.32 -1.34 3.24
C HIS A 12 -20.73 -0.75 1.90
N GLU A 13 -21.46 -1.51 1.07
CA GLU A 13 -21.97 -1.04 -0.21
C GLU A 13 -22.88 0.18 -0.05
N GLN A 14 -23.81 0.14 0.90
CA GLN A 14 -24.66 1.28 1.24
C GLN A 14 -23.82 2.48 1.70
N PHE A 15 -22.84 2.26 2.57
CA PHE A 15 -21.96 3.33 3.07
C PHE A 15 -21.19 4.02 1.93
N LEU A 16 -20.62 3.26 0.99
CA LEU A 16 -19.92 3.82 -0.17
C LEU A 16 -20.81 4.74 -1.01
N GLN A 17 -22.10 4.42 -1.11
CA GLN A 17 -23.09 5.19 -1.86
C GLN A 17 -23.59 6.42 -1.09
N THR A 18 -23.73 6.33 0.24
CA THR A 18 -24.40 7.36 1.05
C THR A 18 -23.46 8.25 1.86
N ARG A 19 -22.17 7.94 1.91
CA ARG A 19 -21.18 8.79 2.61
C ARG A 19 -21.15 10.20 2.03
N LYS A 20 -20.72 11.16 2.86
CA LYS A 20 -20.66 12.61 2.56
C LYS A 20 -20.07 12.93 1.19
N GLU A 21 -19.01 12.24 0.80
CA GLU A 21 -18.41 12.37 -0.52
C GLU A 21 -18.30 10.99 -1.21
N PRO A 22 -19.31 10.61 -2.04
CA PRO A 22 -19.28 9.34 -2.76
C PRO A 22 -18.08 9.24 -3.71
N ASN A 23 -17.54 8.03 -3.86
CA ASN A 23 -16.42 7.68 -4.76
C ASN A 23 -15.06 8.39 -4.53
N VAL A 24 -14.97 9.38 -3.64
CA VAL A 24 -13.70 10.04 -3.27
C VAL A 24 -12.59 9.04 -2.95
N LEU A 25 -11.39 9.32 -3.44
CA LEU A 25 -10.16 8.60 -3.10
C LEU A 25 -9.29 9.48 -2.22
N TYR A 26 -8.76 8.92 -1.14
CA TYR A 26 -7.83 9.62 -0.25
C TYR A 26 -6.42 9.12 -0.51
N LEU A 27 -5.48 10.05 -0.71
CA LEU A 27 -4.13 9.74 -1.17
C LEU A 27 -3.10 10.07 -0.10
N GLY A 28 -2.15 9.17 0.10
CA GLY A 28 -1.02 9.39 0.99
C GLY A 28 0.15 8.49 0.65
N VAL A 29 1.31 8.84 1.18
CA VAL A 29 2.55 8.07 1.00
C VAL A 29 3.19 7.81 2.35
N ASN A 30 3.69 6.59 2.51
CA ASN A 30 4.46 6.20 3.68
C ASN A 30 5.95 6.36 3.39
N THR A 31 6.67 7.03 4.28
CA THR A 31 8.13 7.14 4.22
C THR A 31 8.79 5.98 4.98
N ASN A 32 10.11 5.84 4.90
CA ASN A 32 10.86 4.90 5.75
C ASN A 32 11.43 5.57 7.02
N ILE A 33 10.84 6.71 7.41
CA ILE A 33 11.14 7.44 8.64
C ILE A 33 10.18 6.96 9.74
N LYS A 34 10.69 6.81 10.97
CA LYS A 34 9.88 6.49 12.15
C LYS A 34 9.51 7.77 12.91
N CYS A 35 8.31 7.78 13.50
CA CYS A 35 7.81 8.90 14.30
C CYS A 35 7.28 8.48 15.69
N PHE A 36 7.74 7.32 16.17
CA PHE A 36 7.46 6.81 17.52
C PHE A 36 8.76 6.31 18.15
N ASN A 37 9.01 6.68 19.41
CA ASN A 37 10.29 6.57 20.10
C ASN A 37 10.60 5.14 20.54
N ASN A 38 9.58 4.38 20.95
CA ASN A 38 9.74 3.00 21.39
C ASN A 38 8.48 2.19 21.10
N ILE A 39 8.63 1.25 20.18
CA ILE A 39 7.59 0.27 19.82
C ILE A 39 8.10 -1.16 20.05
N CYS A 40 9.17 -1.32 20.81
CA CYS A 40 9.82 -2.60 20.95
C CYS A 40 8.92 -3.63 21.67
N PRO A 41 8.94 -4.90 21.22
CA PRO A 41 8.33 -5.98 21.96
C PRO A 41 9.09 -6.20 23.26
N SER A 42 8.39 -6.73 24.26
CA SER A 42 8.96 -7.15 25.54
C SER A 42 8.22 -8.39 26.04
N GLU A 43 8.71 -9.03 27.10
CA GLU A 43 7.97 -10.13 27.73
C GLU A 43 6.56 -9.73 28.18
N LYS A 44 6.37 -8.48 28.63
CA LYS A 44 5.06 -7.94 29.01
C LYS A 44 4.18 -7.62 27.81
N ASN A 45 4.79 -7.18 26.72
CA ASN A 45 4.12 -6.73 25.49
C ASN A 45 4.71 -7.48 24.30
N TYR A 46 4.45 -8.79 24.23
CA TYR A 46 4.98 -9.64 23.18
C TYR A 46 4.10 -9.61 21.94
N TRP A 47 4.69 -9.87 20.77
CA TRP A 47 3.92 -10.04 19.55
C TRP A 47 3.75 -11.51 19.21
N TYR A 48 2.53 -11.84 18.80
CA TYR A 48 2.14 -13.20 18.47
C TYR A 48 1.86 -13.31 16.98
N PHE A 49 2.45 -14.30 16.33
CA PHE A 49 2.15 -14.66 14.95
C PHE A 49 1.78 -16.13 14.87
N PHE A 50 0.72 -16.44 14.11
CA PHE A 50 0.14 -17.79 14.06
C PHE A 50 1.00 -18.79 13.28
N ASN A 51 1.78 -18.32 12.33
CA ASN A 51 2.64 -19.17 11.50
C ASN A 51 3.76 -18.33 10.87
N HIS A 52 4.69 -18.98 10.17
CA HIS A 52 5.81 -18.30 9.52
C HIS A 52 5.34 -17.31 8.45
N ILE A 53 4.25 -17.63 7.75
CA ILE A 53 3.68 -16.76 6.72
C ILE A 53 3.16 -15.47 7.40
N ASP A 54 2.39 -15.62 8.47
CA ASP A 54 1.89 -14.51 9.28
C ASP A 54 3.02 -13.65 9.85
N LEU A 55 4.10 -14.28 10.34
CA LEU A 55 5.29 -13.58 10.81
C LEU A 55 5.93 -12.76 9.68
N GLU A 56 6.36 -13.38 8.58
CA GLU A 56 7.06 -12.67 7.51
C GLU A 56 6.24 -11.52 6.93
N ASN A 57 4.93 -11.72 6.87
CA ASN A 57 4.02 -10.75 6.27
C ASN A 57 3.72 -9.57 7.19
N LYS A 58 3.54 -9.84 8.49
CA LYS A 58 3.07 -8.83 9.45
C LYS A 58 4.16 -8.24 10.30
N ILE A 59 5.31 -8.90 10.45
CA ILE A 59 6.38 -8.40 11.32
C ILE A 59 6.77 -6.99 10.88
N ASN A 60 7.07 -6.79 9.59
CA ASN A 60 7.44 -5.48 9.05
C ASN A 60 6.34 -4.43 9.25
N ILE A 61 5.07 -4.80 9.13
CA ILE A 61 3.94 -3.90 9.39
C ILE A 61 3.84 -3.55 10.88
N THR A 62 4.11 -4.52 11.75
CA THR A 62 3.95 -4.42 13.20
C THR A 62 5.00 -3.52 13.84
N TYR A 63 6.27 -3.59 13.40
CA TYR A 63 7.37 -2.82 14.00
C TYR A 63 7.97 -1.75 13.09
N ASN A 64 7.41 -1.51 11.91
CA ASN A 64 7.83 -0.40 11.06
C ASN A 64 6.69 0.60 10.82
N PRO A 65 6.19 1.27 11.86
CA PRO A 65 5.25 2.36 11.69
C PRO A 65 5.93 3.49 10.92
N LYS A 66 5.38 3.79 9.74
CA LYS A 66 5.94 4.72 8.78
C LYS A 66 5.35 6.10 8.98
N PHE A 67 6.21 7.10 9.06
CA PHE A 67 5.79 8.50 8.97
C PHE A 67 5.16 8.72 7.59
N GLY A 68 3.89 9.09 7.59
CA GLY A 68 3.05 9.21 6.41
C GLY A 68 2.77 10.66 6.07
N ILE A 69 2.74 10.98 4.78
CA ILE A 69 2.43 12.32 4.25
C ILE A 69 1.12 12.20 3.47
N TYR A 70 0.12 12.97 3.87
CA TYR A 70 -1.16 13.07 3.19
C TYR A 70 -1.02 13.94 1.94
N LEU A 71 -1.37 13.41 0.78
CA LEU A 71 -1.22 14.08 -0.51
C LEU A 71 -2.50 14.80 -0.95
N GLY A 72 -3.64 14.46 -0.35
CA GLY A 72 -4.93 15.07 -0.65
C GLY A 72 -5.93 14.02 -1.12
N LYS A 73 -6.88 14.44 -1.96
CA LYS A 73 -7.97 13.57 -2.39
C LYS A 73 -8.35 13.79 -3.84
N ILE A 74 -8.93 12.76 -4.44
CA ILE A 74 -9.57 12.85 -5.75
C ILE A 74 -11.07 12.77 -5.53
N ILE A 75 -11.78 13.78 -6.01
CA ILE A 75 -13.24 13.78 -6.09
C ILE A 75 -13.68 13.48 -7.52
N PHE A 76 -14.89 12.97 -7.71
CA PHE A 76 -15.42 12.73 -9.05
C PHE A 76 -16.61 13.64 -9.33
N ASN A 77 -16.46 14.49 -10.35
CA ASN A 77 -17.55 15.32 -10.83
C ASN A 77 -18.42 14.50 -11.78
N LYS A 78 -19.68 14.28 -11.40
CA LYS A 78 -20.64 13.62 -12.27
C LYS A 78 -21.22 14.61 -13.27
N LYS A 79 -20.98 14.39 -14.57
CA LYS A 79 -21.62 15.11 -15.67
C LYS A 79 -22.35 14.13 -16.57
N GLY A 80 -23.65 13.97 -16.36
CA GLY A 80 -24.42 12.86 -16.95
C GLY A 80 -23.92 11.51 -16.42
N ASN A 81 -23.52 10.61 -17.33
CA ASN A 81 -22.93 9.32 -16.97
C ASN A 81 -21.40 9.36 -16.80
N LYS A 82 -20.75 10.49 -17.10
CA LYS A 82 -19.29 10.61 -17.02
C LYS A 82 -18.82 10.78 -15.58
N LEU A 83 -17.83 9.98 -15.18
CA LEU A 83 -17.15 10.02 -13.90
C LEU A 83 -15.79 10.72 -14.05
N ILE A 84 -15.78 12.03 -13.86
CA ILE A 84 -14.61 12.85 -14.19
C ILE A 84 -13.76 13.11 -12.93
N PRO A 85 -12.52 12.61 -12.83
CA PRO A 85 -11.68 12.76 -11.64
C PRO A 85 -11.11 14.17 -11.51
N LYS A 86 -11.19 14.78 -10.33
CA LYS A 86 -10.54 16.04 -9.99
C LYS A 86 -9.67 15.85 -8.76
N TYR A 87 -8.37 16.05 -8.92
CA TYR A 87 -7.44 16.04 -7.81
C TYR A 87 -7.48 17.36 -7.04
N ILE A 88 -7.44 17.23 -5.72
CA ILE A 88 -7.35 18.31 -4.76
C ILE A 88 -6.16 17.98 -3.86
N PRO A 89 -4.96 18.49 -4.18
CA PRO A 89 -3.77 18.23 -3.37
C PRO A 89 -3.85 18.94 -2.02
N THR A 90 -3.15 18.41 -1.02
CA THR A 90 -2.86 19.15 0.20
C THR A 90 -1.90 20.31 -0.07
N SER A 91 -2.08 21.43 0.63
CA SER A 91 -1.12 22.55 0.59
C SER A 91 0.02 22.30 1.59
N ILE A 92 1.23 22.64 1.17
CA ILE A 92 2.43 22.67 2.01
C ILE A 92 2.96 24.09 2.25
N GLU A 93 2.16 25.12 1.97
CA GLU A 93 2.55 26.53 2.21
C GLU A 93 2.93 26.78 3.69
N ASN A 94 2.24 26.11 4.62
CA ASN A 94 2.49 26.20 6.06
C ASN A 94 3.30 25.00 6.60
N LEU A 95 4.14 24.37 5.77
CA LEU A 95 4.88 23.15 6.15
C LEU A 95 5.74 23.33 7.41
N GLU A 96 6.37 24.50 7.59
CA GLU A 96 7.15 24.78 8.80
C GLU A 96 6.31 24.69 10.08
N GLU A 97 5.09 25.23 10.05
CA GLU A 97 4.17 25.18 11.19
C GLU A 97 3.62 23.78 11.40
N GLU A 98 3.38 23.00 10.34
CA GLU A 98 2.99 21.59 10.44
C GLU A 98 4.09 20.74 11.09
N VAL A 99 5.36 20.97 10.71
CA VAL A 99 6.51 20.25 11.30
C VAL A 99 6.68 20.59 12.78
N LYS A 100 6.45 21.84 13.20
CA LYS A 100 6.47 22.23 14.63
C LYS A 100 5.41 21.53 15.49
N LYS A 101 4.31 21.04 14.88
CA LYS A 101 3.25 20.32 15.60
C LYS A 101 3.62 18.88 15.92
N ILE A 102 4.61 18.30 15.23
CA ILE A 102 5.08 16.93 15.46
C ILE A 102 5.56 16.81 16.91
N LYS A 103 5.14 15.74 17.60
CA LYS A 103 5.40 15.56 19.03
C LYS A 103 6.59 14.69 19.36
N ASN A 104 6.99 13.80 18.45
CA ASN A 104 8.10 12.88 18.65
C ASN A 104 9.22 13.17 17.64
N PRO A 105 10.49 12.93 18.00
CA PRO A 105 11.58 12.90 17.05
C PRO A 105 11.27 12.02 15.83
N LEU A 106 11.63 12.52 14.65
CA LEU A 106 11.66 11.73 13.43
C LEU A 106 13.05 11.11 13.27
N TRP A 107 13.12 9.82 12.97
CA TRP A 107 14.39 9.10 12.95
C TRP A 107 14.46 7.98 11.92
N ILE A 108 15.68 7.62 11.53
CA ILE A 108 15.98 6.52 10.60
C ILE A 108 16.46 5.33 11.42
N ALA A 109 15.86 4.17 11.19
CA ALA A 109 16.23 2.96 11.91
C ALA A 109 17.55 2.38 11.40
N GLU A 110 18.47 2.13 12.33
CA GLU A 110 19.69 1.38 12.01
C GLU A 110 19.39 -0.12 12.02
N LYS A 111 20.27 -0.88 11.36
CA LYS A 111 20.28 -2.35 11.48
C LYS A 111 20.58 -2.73 12.93
N ASN A 112 19.88 -3.76 13.41
CA ASN A 112 20.13 -4.30 14.73
C ASN A 112 21.33 -5.26 14.69
N ASP A 113 22.46 -4.85 15.28
CA ASP A 113 23.68 -5.65 15.34
C ASP A 113 23.50 -6.97 16.11
N ASN A 114 22.52 -7.03 17.01
CA ASN A 114 22.19 -8.21 17.81
C ASN A 114 21.03 -9.01 17.21
N TYR A 115 20.73 -8.84 15.92
CA TYR A 115 19.60 -9.52 15.29
C TYR A 115 19.76 -11.05 15.33
N VAL A 116 18.73 -11.69 15.88
CA VAL A 116 18.54 -13.14 15.88
C VAL A 116 17.20 -13.44 15.24
N LYS A 117 17.23 -14.19 14.12
CA LYS A 117 16.01 -14.57 13.41
C LYS A 117 15.01 -15.23 14.39
N PRO A 118 13.72 -14.82 14.40
CA PRO A 118 12.72 -15.45 15.24
C PRO A 118 12.63 -16.96 15.01
N GLU A 119 12.55 -17.71 16.09
CA GLU A 119 12.36 -19.17 16.06
C GLU A 119 10.91 -19.54 16.41
N VAL A 120 10.47 -20.68 15.88
CA VAL A 120 9.15 -21.22 16.18
C VAL A 120 9.09 -21.67 17.63
N ILE A 121 7.96 -21.45 18.29
CA ILE A 121 7.75 -21.95 19.65
C ILE A 121 7.56 -23.47 19.62
N PHE A 122 8.27 -24.14 20.52
CA PHE A 122 8.05 -25.54 20.85
C PHE A 122 7.34 -25.64 22.20
N PHE A 123 6.35 -26.50 22.27
CA PHE A 123 5.66 -26.86 23.51
C PHE A 123 5.99 -28.32 23.84
N GLU A 124 6.34 -28.61 25.08
CA GLU A 124 6.43 -30.00 25.54
C GLU A 124 5.01 -30.52 25.80
N ASP A 125 4.64 -31.58 25.09
CA ASP A 125 3.39 -32.30 25.31
C ASP A 125 3.69 -33.72 25.78
N THR A 126 2.80 -34.31 26.58
CA THR A 126 2.97 -35.70 27.05
C THR A 126 2.00 -36.60 26.31
N ILE A 127 2.49 -37.27 25.26
CA ILE A 127 1.71 -38.21 24.47
C ILE A 127 2.16 -39.62 24.84
N LEU A 128 1.23 -40.45 25.33
CA LEU A 128 1.49 -41.84 25.73
C LEU A 128 2.64 -41.96 26.76
N GLY A 129 2.72 -41.04 27.72
CA GLY A 129 3.73 -41.05 28.80
C GLY A 129 5.14 -40.62 28.37
N LYS A 130 5.35 -40.20 27.12
CA LYS A 130 6.61 -39.62 26.65
C LYS A 130 6.47 -38.12 26.44
N LYS A 131 7.46 -37.36 26.90
CA LYS A 131 7.59 -35.93 26.57
C LYS A 131 8.01 -35.79 25.12
N ILE A 132 7.18 -35.13 24.32
CA ILE A 132 7.44 -34.84 22.90
C ILE A 132 7.43 -33.33 22.74
N LYS A 133 8.48 -32.77 22.12
CA LYS A 133 8.46 -31.38 21.66
C LYS A 133 7.57 -31.30 20.42
N THR A 134 6.45 -30.62 20.56
CA THR A 134 5.52 -30.34 19.46
C THR A 134 5.58 -28.87 19.12
N THR A 135 5.21 -28.50 17.90
CA THR A 135 5.05 -27.10 17.52
C THR A 135 3.73 -26.91 16.80
N ARG A 136 3.09 -25.76 17.06
CA ARG A 136 1.91 -25.31 16.31
C ARG A 136 2.28 -24.36 15.15
N GLY A 137 3.57 -24.13 14.92
CA GLY A 137 4.05 -23.16 13.94
C GLY A 137 4.05 -21.71 14.41
N ASN A 138 3.65 -21.44 15.65
CA ASN A 138 3.49 -20.08 16.18
C ASN A 138 4.84 -19.41 16.53
N TYR A 139 4.87 -18.08 16.49
CA TYR A 139 6.01 -17.25 16.89
C TYR A 139 5.61 -16.28 18.00
N HIS A 140 6.47 -16.13 19.01
CA HIS A 140 6.36 -15.11 20.04
C HIS A 140 7.61 -14.23 19.98
N ILE A 141 7.43 -12.97 19.62
CA ILE A 141 8.49 -11.98 19.61
C ILE A 141 8.42 -11.24 20.93
N THR A 142 9.32 -11.58 21.85
CA THR A 142 9.43 -10.97 23.19
C THR A 142 10.66 -10.09 23.35
N SER A 143 11.57 -10.11 22.37
CA SER A 143 12.85 -9.40 22.42
C SER A 143 13.05 -8.49 21.20
N PRO A 144 13.57 -7.27 21.40
CA PRO A 144 14.03 -6.39 20.32
C PRO A 144 15.05 -7.07 19.38
N ASN A 145 15.84 -8.02 19.90
CA ASN A 145 16.83 -8.75 19.12
C ASN A 145 16.21 -9.61 18.01
N ASN A 146 14.91 -9.87 18.07
CA ASN A 146 14.21 -10.59 17.01
C ASN A 146 13.80 -9.69 15.84
N LEU A 147 14.16 -8.42 15.85
CA LEU A 147 13.87 -7.44 14.81
C LEU A 147 15.16 -7.04 14.10
N GLU A 148 15.15 -7.10 12.77
CA GLU A 148 16.32 -6.82 11.93
C GLU A 148 16.74 -5.34 12.00
N TYR A 149 15.81 -4.45 12.35
CA TYR A 149 16.04 -3.02 12.49
C TYR A 149 15.59 -2.54 13.87
N GLN A 150 16.18 -1.42 14.31
CA GLN A 150 15.84 -0.77 15.55
C GLN A 150 14.33 -0.50 15.69
N CYS A 151 13.77 -0.86 16.84
CA CYS A 151 12.39 -0.58 17.25
C CYS A 151 12.26 0.56 18.27
N LYS A 152 13.38 1.18 18.63
CA LYS A 152 13.43 2.36 19.50
C LYS A 152 14.67 3.19 19.19
N ILE A 153 14.64 4.45 19.62
CA ILE A 153 15.82 5.33 19.54
C ILE A 153 16.91 4.81 20.48
N GLU A 154 18.10 4.62 19.93
CA GLU A 154 19.34 4.22 20.60
C GLU A 154 20.40 5.33 20.44
N LYS A 155 21.54 5.18 21.12
CA LYS A 155 22.61 6.20 21.13
C LYS A 155 23.15 6.55 19.73
N ASN A 156 23.15 5.60 18.79
CA ASN A 156 23.65 5.76 17.43
C ASN A 156 22.54 6.02 16.40
N THR A 157 21.29 6.16 16.83
CA THR A 157 20.16 6.40 15.93
C THR A 157 20.27 7.77 15.27
N THR A 158 20.08 7.80 13.95
CA THR A 158 20.03 9.05 13.19
C THR A 158 18.71 9.76 13.44
N ILE A 159 18.73 10.84 14.23
CA ILE A 159 17.58 11.72 14.47
C ILE A 159 17.60 12.87 13.47
N LEU A 160 16.47 13.11 12.81
CA LEU A 160 16.33 14.15 11.80
C LEU A 160 16.14 15.52 12.44
N ASN A 161 16.88 16.50 11.94
CA ASN A 161 16.66 17.90 12.30
C ASN A 161 15.55 18.54 11.44
N GLN A 162 15.11 19.73 11.83
CA GLN A 162 14.00 20.42 11.15
C GLN A 162 14.27 20.67 9.65
N GLU A 163 15.49 21.09 9.27
CA GLU A 163 15.85 21.33 7.86
C GLU A 163 15.72 20.05 7.02
N GLN A 164 16.20 18.92 7.55
CA GLN A 164 16.12 17.62 6.90
C GLN A 164 14.66 17.18 6.70
N ILE A 165 13.82 17.37 7.72
CA ILE A 165 12.39 17.03 7.66
C ILE A 165 11.70 17.90 6.60
N LEU A 166 11.90 19.22 6.65
CA LEU A 166 11.30 20.16 5.70
C LEU A 166 11.69 19.84 4.27
N SER A 167 12.99 19.65 4.00
CA SER A 167 13.46 19.35 2.65
C SER A 167 12.91 18.03 2.12
N TYR A 168 12.86 16.98 2.97
CA TYR A 168 12.40 15.66 2.56
C TYR A 168 10.89 15.64 2.28
N VAL A 169 10.10 16.24 3.19
CA VAL A 169 8.65 16.33 3.02
C VAL A 169 8.30 17.17 1.79
N ASN A 170 8.97 18.31 1.60
CA ASN A 170 8.72 19.18 0.45
C ASN A 170 8.99 18.45 -0.88
N GLU A 171 10.10 17.72 -0.97
CA GLU A 171 10.46 16.96 -2.17
C GLU A 171 9.45 15.83 -2.44
N ILE A 172 9.20 14.97 -1.44
CA ILE A 172 8.25 13.85 -1.60
C ILE A 172 6.86 14.36 -1.95
N HIS A 173 6.35 15.34 -1.22
CA HIS A 173 5.02 15.88 -1.46
C HIS A 173 4.92 16.46 -2.87
N SER A 174 5.84 17.36 -3.25
CA SER A 174 5.79 18.06 -4.53
C SER A 174 5.89 17.12 -5.72
N GLU A 175 6.83 16.16 -5.66
CA GLU A 175 7.04 15.19 -6.74
C GLU A 175 5.84 14.26 -6.94
N ASN A 176 5.28 13.75 -5.84
CA ASN A 176 4.11 12.87 -5.92
C ASN A 176 2.85 13.64 -6.35
N VAL A 177 2.63 14.86 -5.84
CA VAL A 177 1.51 15.72 -6.25
C VAL A 177 1.59 16.01 -7.74
N ARG A 178 2.76 16.42 -8.24
CA ARG A 178 2.97 16.69 -9.67
C ARG A 178 2.67 15.46 -10.52
N MET A 179 3.23 14.30 -10.16
CA MET A 179 3.01 13.07 -10.91
C MET A 179 1.53 12.66 -10.98
N ILE A 180 0.79 12.78 -9.87
CA ILE A 180 -0.66 12.48 -9.84
C ILE A 180 -1.43 13.50 -10.70
N GLN A 181 -1.06 14.78 -10.62
CA GLN A 181 -1.67 15.84 -11.42
C GLN A 181 -1.42 15.61 -12.93
N ASP A 182 -0.18 15.34 -13.33
CA ASP A 182 0.21 15.07 -14.71
C ASP A 182 -0.55 13.85 -15.28
N TYR A 183 -0.72 12.80 -14.47
CA TYR A 183 -1.51 11.63 -14.86
C TYR A 183 -2.98 11.97 -15.12
N ILE A 184 -3.58 12.79 -14.25
CA ILE A 184 -4.97 13.23 -14.39
C ILE A 184 -5.13 14.16 -15.60
N ASP A 185 -4.20 15.09 -15.80
CA ASP A 185 -4.19 16.01 -16.93
C ASP A 185 -4.04 15.25 -18.26
N GLN A 186 -3.23 14.19 -18.28
CA GLN A 186 -3.11 13.30 -19.43
C GLN A 186 -4.41 12.54 -19.72
N ILE A 187 -5.10 12.04 -18.69
CA ILE A 187 -6.43 11.42 -18.83
C ILE A 187 -7.45 12.41 -19.41
N TYR A 188 -7.42 13.67 -18.97
CA TYR A 188 -8.27 14.73 -19.54
C TYR A 188 -7.99 14.96 -21.02
N LYS A 189 -6.70 15.09 -21.38
CA LYS A 189 -6.25 15.27 -22.77
C LYS A 189 -6.68 14.11 -23.66
N ASP A 190 -6.65 12.91 -23.12
CA ASP A 190 -6.98 11.67 -23.83
C ASP A 190 -8.47 11.32 -23.81
N ASN A 191 -9.29 12.06 -23.05
CA ASN A 191 -10.69 11.77 -22.78
C ASN A 191 -10.93 10.36 -22.18
N GLY A 192 -9.97 9.88 -21.38
CA GLY A 192 -9.99 8.54 -20.80
C GLY A 192 -8.60 8.02 -20.47
N ILE A 193 -8.51 6.78 -19.99
CA ILE A 193 -7.25 6.11 -19.68
C ILE A 193 -6.83 5.30 -20.90
N LYS A 194 -5.72 5.68 -21.53
CA LYS A 194 -5.17 4.96 -22.69
C LYS A 194 -4.27 3.79 -22.25
N PRO A 195 -4.54 2.55 -22.71
CA PRO A 195 -3.68 1.40 -22.41
C PRO A 195 -2.61 1.13 -23.46
N TYR A 196 -1.72 0.20 -23.11
CA TYR A 196 -0.93 -0.59 -24.05
C TYR A 196 -1.69 -1.87 -24.38
N ALA A 197 -1.95 -2.15 -25.64
CA ALA A 197 -2.63 -3.36 -26.09
C ALA A 197 -1.70 -4.19 -26.96
N PHE A 198 -1.82 -5.51 -26.85
CA PHE A 198 -1.17 -6.42 -27.78
C PHE A 198 -2.18 -6.90 -28.81
N ASP A 199 -1.80 -6.81 -30.08
CA ASP A 199 -2.60 -7.27 -31.21
C ASP A 199 -1.71 -8.08 -32.18
N ASP A 200 -2.35 -8.68 -33.18
CA ASP A 200 -1.68 -9.52 -34.16
C ASP A 200 -0.61 -8.77 -34.96
N GLU A 201 -0.84 -7.49 -35.26
CA GLU A 201 0.10 -6.65 -35.99
C GLU A 201 1.35 -6.36 -35.14
N PHE A 202 1.14 -6.09 -33.86
CA PHE A 202 2.20 -5.90 -32.88
C PHE A 202 3.07 -7.16 -32.74
N TYR A 203 2.46 -8.34 -32.73
CA TYR A 203 3.23 -9.59 -32.68
C TYR A 203 4.10 -9.79 -33.93
N GLU A 204 3.57 -9.54 -35.13
CA GLU A 204 4.36 -9.62 -36.38
C GLU A 204 5.51 -8.62 -36.37
N GLU A 205 5.26 -7.39 -35.92
CA GLU A 205 6.27 -6.35 -35.80
C GLU A 205 7.43 -6.78 -34.90
N LEU A 206 7.13 -7.28 -33.69
CA LEU A 206 8.16 -7.80 -32.78
C LEU A 206 8.91 -9.01 -33.38
N GLY A 207 8.22 -9.84 -34.15
CA GLY A 207 8.81 -10.96 -34.88
C GLY A 207 9.81 -10.51 -35.96
N ASN A 208 9.43 -9.51 -36.75
CA ASN A 208 10.26 -8.91 -37.79
C ASN A 208 11.49 -8.21 -37.23
N LEU A 209 11.37 -7.63 -36.02
CA LEU A 209 12.49 -7.00 -35.31
C LEU A 209 13.38 -8.01 -34.58
N GLY A 210 13.03 -9.29 -34.56
CA GLY A 210 13.76 -10.33 -33.83
C GLY A 210 13.69 -10.20 -32.31
N ILE A 211 12.76 -9.38 -31.78
CA ILE A 211 12.50 -9.25 -30.34
C ILE A 211 11.84 -10.54 -29.81
N ILE A 212 10.98 -11.13 -30.64
CA ILE A 212 10.44 -12.48 -30.43
C ILE A 212 10.68 -13.35 -31.67
N THR A 213 10.71 -14.66 -31.49
CA THR A 213 10.87 -15.62 -32.59
C THR A 213 9.56 -15.76 -33.37
N GLN A 214 9.64 -16.15 -34.66
CA GLN A 214 8.45 -16.45 -35.47
C GLN A 214 7.54 -17.52 -34.85
N ARG A 215 8.13 -18.53 -34.19
CA ARG A 215 7.38 -19.51 -33.39
C ARG A 215 6.60 -18.87 -32.25
N GLN A 216 7.15 -17.83 -31.61
CA GLN A 216 6.46 -17.08 -30.57
C GLN A 216 5.34 -16.21 -31.15
N VAL A 217 5.53 -15.59 -32.32
CA VAL A 217 4.48 -14.85 -33.04
C VAL A 217 3.27 -15.76 -33.25
N GLU A 218 3.44 -16.87 -33.97
CA GLU A 218 2.36 -17.82 -34.25
C GLU A 218 1.76 -18.39 -32.96
N GLY A 219 2.60 -18.68 -31.97
CA GLY A 219 2.17 -19.23 -30.70
C GLY A 219 1.37 -18.25 -29.84
N PHE A 220 1.64 -16.95 -29.89
CA PHE A 220 0.92 -15.93 -29.14
C PHE A 220 -0.40 -15.54 -29.80
N LYS A 221 -0.44 -15.42 -31.13
CA LYS A 221 -1.68 -15.17 -31.88
C LYS A 221 -2.75 -16.24 -31.68
N ASN A 222 -2.32 -17.48 -31.46
CA ASN A 222 -3.20 -18.65 -31.32
C ASN A 222 -3.35 -19.12 -29.85
N ASP A 223 -2.90 -18.33 -28.87
CA ASP A 223 -2.92 -18.69 -27.44
C ASP A 223 -2.26 -20.02 -27.07
N ARG A 224 -1.32 -20.49 -27.90
CA ARG A 224 -0.60 -21.77 -27.70
C ARG A 224 0.60 -21.65 -26.78
N LEU A 225 1.08 -20.43 -26.52
CA LEU A 225 2.26 -20.17 -25.69
C LEU A 225 1.96 -19.21 -24.54
N ILE A 226 2.45 -19.56 -23.35
CA ILE A 226 2.38 -18.70 -22.17
C ILE A 226 3.51 -17.67 -22.20
N LYS A 227 3.13 -16.39 -22.09
CA LYS A 227 4.07 -15.27 -22.03
C LYS A 227 4.71 -15.19 -20.65
N LYS A 228 6.05 -15.22 -20.59
CA LYS A 228 6.78 -15.00 -19.34
C LYS A 228 6.72 -13.51 -18.95
N ASN A 229 6.67 -13.22 -17.65
CA ASN A 229 6.65 -11.84 -17.14
C ASN A 229 7.77 -10.96 -17.70
N SER A 230 9.00 -11.47 -17.79
CA SER A 230 10.13 -10.73 -18.37
C SER A 230 9.88 -10.33 -19.82
N LEU A 231 9.29 -11.21 -20.62
CA LEU A 231 8.96 -10.94 -22.01
C LEU A 231 7.80 -9.94 -22.13
N LEU A 232 6.76 -10.08 -21.30
CA LEU A 232 5.67 -9.10 -21.22
C LEU A 232 6.21 -7.70 -20.94
N LEU A 233 7.13 -7.56 -19.98
CA LEU A 233 7.75 -6.28 -19.66
C LEU A 233 8.55 -5.72 -20.84
N THR A 234 9.32 -6.54 -21.56
CA THR A 234 10.03 -6.10 -22.78
C THR A 234 9.08 -5.58 -23.85
N MET A 235 7.96 -6.27 -24.07
CA MET A 235 6.94 -5.86 -25.04
C MET A 235 6.25 -4.55 -24.63
N LEU A 236 5.93 -4.39 -23.34
CA LEU A 236 5.34 -3.16 -22.81
C LEU A 236 6.32 -1.99 -22.87
N ASP A 237 7.60 -2.21 -22.55
CA ASP A 237 8.64 -1.19 -22.66
C ASP A 237 8.82 -0.74 -24.11
N TYR A 238 8.73 -1.66 -25.07
CA TYR A 238 8.78 -1.32 -26.49
C TYR A 238 7.63 -0.39 -26.90
N LEU A 239 6.39 -0.71 -26.53
CA LEU A 239 5.23 0.16 -26.78
C LEU A 239 5.35 1.51 -26.04
N ALA A 240 5.81 1.48 -24.79
CA ALA A 240 5.98 2.67 -23.97
C ALA A 240 7.07 3.60 -24.50
N GLY A 241 8.17 3.05 -25.03
CA GLY A 241 9.26 3.83 -25.65
C GLY A 241 8.85 4.56 -26.93
N GLN A 242 7.76 4.12 -27.57
CA GLN A 242 7.18 4.75 -28.76
C GLN A 242 5.97 5.65 -28.45
N ASP A 243 5.58 5.74 -27.18
CA ASP A 243 4.30 6.32 -26.76
C ASP A 243 3.09 5.71 -27.53
N ARG A 244 3.20 4.43 -27.92
CA ARG A 244 2.16 3.73 -28.68
C ARG A 244 1.11 3.16 -27.73
N LYS A 245 0.16 4.01 -27.34
CA LYS A 245 -1.04 3.60 -26.60
C LYS A 245 -2.21 3.36 -27.55
N SER A 246 -3.03 2.34 -27.27
CA SER A 246 -4.16 1.98 -28.12
C SER A 246 -5.35 2.92 -27.91
N LYS A 247 -5.95 3.37 -29.01
CA LYS A 247 -7.21 4.12 -28.99
C LYS A 247 -8.42 3.20 -28.96
N ASP A 248 -8.29 1.99 -29.48
CA ASP A 248 -9.40 1.03 -29.61
C ASP A 248 -9.83 0.48 -28.25
N TYR A 249 -8.91 0.48 -27.28
CA TYR A 249 -9.15 0.06 -25.90
C TYR A 249 -9.17 1.24 -24.91
N LEU A 250 -9.43 2.46 -25.39
CA LEU A 250 -9.54 3.65 -24.53
C LEU A 250 -10.69 3.47 -23.52
N ILE A 251 -10.38 3.56 -22.22
CA ILE A 251 -11.38 3.55 -21.15
C ILE A 251 -11.85 4.98 -20.90
N THR A 252 -13.00 5.35 -21.46
CA THR A 252 -13.55 6.72 -21.38
C THR A 252 -14.21 6.99 -20.03
N PHE A 253 -14.50 8.26 -19.72
CA PHE A 253 -15.12 8.65 -18.44
C PHE A 253 -16.53 8.07 -18.19
N ASP A 254 -17.24 7.70 -19.24
CA ASP A 254 -18.57 7.07 -19.20
C ASP A 254 -18.52 5.54 -19.29
N ASP A 255 -17.33 4.96 -19.40
CA ASP A 255 -17.12 3.52 -19.33
C ASP A 255 -17.39 3.01 -17.91
N GLU A 256 -18.11 1.89 -17.78
CA GLU A 256 -18.44 1.28 -16.49
C GLU A 256 -17.20 0.78 -15.72
N TYR A 257 -16.10 0.50 -16.43
CA TYR A 257 -14.83 0.03 -15.87
C TYR A 257 -13.87 1.17 -15.53
N PHE A 258 -14.20 2.42 -15.87
CA PHE A 258 -13.31 3.57 -15.67
C PHE A 258 -12.82 3.69 -14.22
N TYR A 259 -13.74 3.57 -13.26
CA TYR A 259 -13.40 3.71 -11.84
C TYR A 259 -12.37 2.67 -11.40
N ASP A 260 -12.55 1.41 -11.79
CA ASP A 260 -11.66 0.31 -11.43
C ASP A 260 -10.25 0.56 -11.94
N TYR A 261 -10.10 0.79 -13.25
CA TYR A 261 -8.80 1.05 -13.85
C TYR A 261 -8.14 2.29 -13.22
N PHE A 262 -8.91 3.35 -12.95
CA PHE A 262 -8.40 4.56 -12.32
C PHE A 262 -7.87 4.31 -10.90
N VAL A 263 -8.64 3.60 -10.06
CA VAL A 263 -8.23 3.26 -8.69
C VAL A 263 -7.01 2.35 -8.69
N PHE A 264 -6.97 1.34 -9.55
CA PHE A 264 -5.82 0.43 -9.64
C PHE A 264 -4.54 1.15 -10.10
N SER A 265 -4.63 2.07 -11.07
CA SER A 265 -3.48 2.88 -11.49
C SER A 265 -2.87 3.69 -10.34
N LEU A 266 -3.67 4.08 -9.36
CA LEU A 266 -3.24 4.84 -8.18
C LEU A 266 -2.98 3.96 -6.95
N GLY A 267 -2.99 2.63 -7.06
CA GLY A 267 -2.99 1.71 -5.92
C GLY A 267 -1.83 1.88 -4.93
N GLY A 268 -0.73 2.54 -5.32
CA GLY A 268 0.38 2.90 -4.42
C GLY A 268 0.11 4.07 -3.46
N PHE A 269 -0.96 4.83 -3.68
CA PHE A 269 -1.29 6.05 -2.95
C PHE A 269 -2.57 5.92 -2.12
N ILE A 270 -3.44 4.97 -2.46
CA ILE A 270 -4.79 4.89 -1.91
C ILE A 270 -4.71 4.50 -0.43
N LEU A 271 -5.04 5.44 0.45
CA LEU A 271 -5.17 5.19 1.87
C LEU A 271 -6.40 4.33 2.12
N LYS A 272 -6.31 3.42 3.10
CA LYS A 272 -7.47 2.76 3.69
C LYS A 272 -8.57 3.78 3.96
N LEU A 273 -9.79 3.50 3.52
CA LEU A 273 -10.83 4.52 3.40
C LEU A 273 -11.10 5.25 4.72
N SER A 274 -11.22 4.50 5.81
CA SER A 274 -11.48 5.07 7.13
C SER A 274 -10.36 6.00 7.61
N GLN A 275 -9.10 5.68 7.26
CA GLN A 275 -7.94 6.48 7.63
C GLN A 275 -7.84 7.75 6.77
N GLY A 276 -8.11 7.64 5.47
CA GLY A 276 -8.18 8.78 4.56
C GLY A 276 -9.31 9.75 4.91
N MET A 277 -10.49 9.24 5.25
CA MET A 277 -11.61 10.04 5.75
C MET A 277 -11.24 10.80 7.03
N LEU A 278 -10.64 10.10 8.01
CA LEU A 278 -10.22 10.73 9.26
C LEU A 278 -9.17 11.80 9.00
N GLN A 279 -8.16 11.50 8.18
CA GLN A 279 -7.10 12.44 7.81
C GLN A 279 -7.66 13.73 7.18
N ASN A 280 -8.67 13.59 6.32
CA ASN A 280 -9.35 14.71 5.70
C ASN A 280 -10.20 15.51 6.71
N GLU A 281 -10.90 14.86 7.64
CA GLU A 281 -11.72 15.53 8.66
C GLU A 281 -10.88 16.28 9.69
N ILE A 282 -9.73 15.73 10.11
CA ILE A 282 -8.81 16.41 11.04
C ILE A 282 -7.95 17.48 10.35
N ASN A 283 -7.93 17.50 9.01
CA ASN A 283 -7.18 18.45 8.18
C ASN A 283 -5.70 18.59 8.58
N SER A 284 -4.99 17.46 8.65
CA SER A 284 -3.56 17.44 8.97
C SER A 284 -2.71 16.94 7.81
N LEU A 285 -1.42 17.29 7.81
CA LEU A 285 -0.49 16.88 6.75
C LEU A 285 0.10 15.50 6.99
N PHE A 286 0.38 15.15 8.25
CA PHE A 286 1.01 13.89 8.62
C PHE A 286 0.01 12.92 9.22
N ASN A 287 0.37 11.64 9.24
CA ASN A 287 -0.45 10.62 9.89
C ASN A 287 -0.65 10.96 11.39
N PRO A 288 -1.82 10.67 12.01
CA PRO A 288 -2.17 11.20 13.33
C PRO A 288 -1.20 10.83 14.46
N ALA A 289 -0.53 9.68 14.36
CA ALA A 289 0.47 9.28 15.34
C ALA A 289 1.64 10.27 15.47
N ALA A 290 1.97 11.03 14.42
CA ALA A 290 3.02 12.06 14.47
C ALA A 290 2.68 13.21 15.44
N TYR A 291 1.40 13.41 15.75
CA TYR A 291 0.91 14.48 16.63
C TYR A 291 0.51 13.99 18.03
N ILE A 292 0.90 12.77 18.40
CA ILE A 292 0.69 12.19 19.72
C ILE A 292 2.03 12.10 20.44
N ASP A 293 2.10 12.64 21.66
CA ASP A 293 3.28 12.58 22.52
C ASP A 293 3.41 11.17 23.13
N ASP A 294 4.36 10.40 22.62
CA ASP A 294 4.53 8.99 23.00
C ASP A 294 5.23 8.78 24.34
N THR A 295 5.75 9.85 24.97
CA THR A 295 6.31 9.77 26.32
C THR A 295 5.23 9.49 27.37
N LYS A 296 3.95 9.65 26.99
CA LYS A 296 2.79 9.50 27.88
C LYS A 296 1.94 8.27 27.56
N ILE A 297 2.18 7.59 26.44
CA ILE A 297 1.27 6.57 25.90
C ILE A 297 2.08 5.41 25.34
N ASN A 298 1.70 4.19 25.71
CA ASN A 298 2.29 2.99 25.10
C ASN A 298 1.74 2.80 23.68
N TYR A 299 2.57 2.30 22.75
CA TYR A 299 2.14 1.97 21.39
C TYR A 299 0.86 1.12 21.34
N ASN A 300 0.70 0.15 22.25
CA ASN A 300 -0.48 -0.71 22.32
C ASN A 300 -1.78 0.05 22.68
N ASP A 301 -1.66 1.20 23.32
CA ASP A 301 -2.79 2.05 23.73
C ASP A 301 -3.09 3.17 22.72
N LEU A 302 -2.28 3.29 21.67
CA LEU A 302 -2.36 4.39 20.70
C LEU A 302 -3.73 4.45 19.99
N ASN A 303 -4.33 3.30 19.68
CA ASN A 303 -5.68 3.26 19.10
C ASN A 303 -6.73 3.90 20.04
N ASN A 304 -6.69 3.56 21.33
CA ASN A 304 -7.63 4.12 22.31
C ASN A 304 -7.44 5.63 22.45
N GLU A 305 -6.19 6.11 22.45
CA GLU A 305 -5.92 7.55 22.49
C GLU A 305 -6.50 8.26 21.26
N LEU A 306 -6.27 7.72 20.07
CA LEU A 306 -6.73 8.32 18.82
C LEU A 306 -8.25 8.35 18.76
N ILE A 307 -8.92 7.28 19.16
CA ILE A 307 -10.39 7.24 19.27
C ILE A 307 -10.90 8.34 20.21
N ARG A 308 -10.27 8.49 21.38
CA ARG A 308 -10.65 9.53 22.35
C ARG A 308 -10.40 10.93 21.81
N LYS A 309 -9.25 11.17 21.20
CA LYS A 309 -8.83 12.48 20.70
C LYS A 309 -9.67 12.94 19.52
N TYR A 310 -10.06 12.01 18.64
CA TYR A 310 -10.77 12.31 17.39
C TYR A 310 -12.21 11.76 17.37
N GLU A 311 -12.82 11.62 18.55
CA GLU A 311 -14.17 11.06 18.71
C GLU A 311 -15.20 11.78 17.83
N LYS A 312 -15.14 13.12 17.81
CA LYS A 312 -16.05 13.96 17.04
C LYS A 312 -15.88 13.74 15.54
N GLU A 313 -14.65 13.69 15.06
CA GLU A 313 -14.33 13.49 13.64
C GLU A 313 -14.75 12.09 13.17
N ILE A 314 -14.50 11.05 13.98
CA ILE A 314 -14.94 9.69 13.70
C ILE A 314 -16.47 9.62 13.62
N PHE A 315 -17.18 10.32 14.51
CA PHE A 315 -18.64 10.41 14.44
C PHE A 315 -19.10 11.14 13.16
N ASN A 316 -18.43 12.23 12.78
CA ASN A 316 -18.74 12.99 11.56
C ASN A 316 -18.50 12.19 10.28
N MET A 317 -17.60 11.20 10.31
CA MET A 317 -17.41 10.23 9.22
C MET A 317 -18.59 9.27 9.04
N GLY A 318 -19.55 9.28 9.97
CA GLY A 318 -20.73 8.42 9.96
C GLY A 318 -20.54 7.10 10.69
N PHE A 319 -19.54 6.99 11.57
CA PHE A 319 -19.27 5.74 12.30
C PHE A 319 -20.10 5.68 13.58
N GLU A 320 -20.64 4.50 13.88
CA GLU A 320 -21.54 4.31 15.02
C GLU A 320 -20.75 4.09 16.31
N LYS A 321 -21.04 4.86 17.36
CA LYS A 321 -20.49 4.58 18.70
C LYS A 321 -21.30 3.46 19.37
N ARG A 322 -20.65 2.36 19.77
CA ARG A 322 -21.26 1.27 20.56
C ARG A 322 -20.52 1.13 21.89
N GLY A 323 -21.07 1.72 22.94
CA GLY A 323 -20.41 1.79 24.24
C GLY A 323 -19.12 2.60 24.16
N ASN A 324 -17.97 1.94 24.40
CA ASN A 324 -16.66 2.60 24.47
C ASN A 324 -15.85 2.54 23.15
N TYR A 325 -16.41 1.99 22.07
CA TYR A 325 -15.70 1.89 20.78
C TYR A 325 -16.60 2.32 19.61
N PHE A 326 -15.97 2.60 18.47
CA PHE A 326 -16.67 2.90 17.22
C PHE A 326 -16.75 1.66 16.34
N VAL A 327 -17.85 1.56 15.59
CA VAL A 327 -18.09 0.53 14.60
C VAL A 327 -18.02 1.14 13.22
N ASP A 328 -17.20 0.53 12.36
CA ASP A 328 -17.02 0.95 10.98
C ASP A 328 -18.15 0.47 10.05
N TYR A 329 -17.98 0.72 8.76
CA TYR A 329 -18.92 0.36 7.71
C TYR A 329 -18.91 -1.12 7.33
N PHE A 330 -18.04 -1.94 7.91
CA PHE A 330 -18.09 -3.41 7.86
C PHE A 330 -18.69 -4.04 9.12
N ASP A 331 -19.12 -3.21 10.07
CA ASP A 331 -19.63 -3.64 11.36
C ASP A 331 -18.53 -4.22 12.29
N TYR A 332 -17.28 -3.84 12.03
CA TYR A 332 -16.09 -4.13 12.85
C TYR A 332 -15.72 -2.96 13.76
N SER A 333 -14.90 -3.21 14.78
CA SER A 333 -14.33 -2.13 15.58
C SER A 333 -13.41 -1.27 14.72
N PHE A 334 -13.61 0.05 14.73
CA PHE A 334 -12.64 0.98 14.19
C PHE A 334 -11.32 0.81 14.95
N ASN A 335 -10.31 0.25 14.27
CA ASN A 335 -9.00 -0.01 14.82
C ASN A 335 -7.97 0.74 13.98
N TYR A 336 -7.42 1.82 14.55
CA TYR A 336 -6.44 2.65 13.88
C TYR A 336 -5.37 3.11 14.86
N ASN A 337 -4.14 2.68 14.62
CA ASN A 337 -2.97 3.08 15.41
C ASN A 337 -2.33 4.39 14.91
N GLY A 338 -3.00 5.13 14.01
CA GLY A 338 -2.53 6.44 13.57
C GLY A 338 -1.47 6.42 12.48
N PHE A 339 -1.16 5.26 11.87
CA PHE A 339 -0.23 5.11 10.75
C PHE A 339 -0.94 4.68 9.48
N PHE A 340 -0.60 5.29 8.35
CA PHE A 340 -1.29 5.02 7.10
C PHE A 340 -1.10 3.58 6.62
N GLU A 341 -2.21 2.97 6.22
CA GLU A 341 -2.31 1.71 5.49
C GLU A 341 -2.68 2.04 4.05
N ILE A 342 -1.91 1.54 3.09
CA ILE A 342 -2.24 1.65 1.67
C ILE A 342 -3.14 0.46 1.31
N ASN A 343 -4.40 0.74 1.00
CA ASN A 343 -5.42 -0.27 0.79
C ASN A 343 -6.54 0.26 -0.13
N LEU A 344 -6.68 -0.36 -1.30
CA LEU A 344 -7.70 -0.03 -2.30
C LEU A 344 -9.01 -0.81 -2.11
N ASP A 345 -9.03 -1.89 -1.33
CA ASP A 345 -10.19 -2.80 -1.21
C ASP A 345 -11.42 -2.07 -0.68
N ASP A 346 -11.24 -1.13 0.26
CA ASP A 346 -12.33 -0.40 0.90
C ASP A 346 -13.14 0.44 -0.09
N TYR A 347 -12.62 0.73 -1.28
CA TYR A 347 -13.25 1.59 -2.28
C TYR A 347 -14.13 0.81 -3.26
N PHE A 348 -14.11 -0.52 -3.23
CA PHE A 348 -14.92 -1.35 -4.10
C PHE A 348 -16.08 -1.98 -3.34
N PRO A 349 -17.32 -1.93 -3.85
CA PRO A 349 -18.40 -2.73 -3.29
C PRO A 349 -18.05 -4.20 -3.46
N ASN A 350 -18.24 -4.99 -2.40
CA ASN A 350 -17.80 -6.39 -2.34
C ASN A 350 -18.23 -7.23 -3.57
N ASN A 351 -19.28 -6.87 -4.31
CA ASN A 351 -19.81 -7.67 -5.42
C ASN A 351 -18.88 -7.82 -6.65
N LEU A 352 -17.93 -6.91 -6.88
CA LEU A 352 -17.03 -7.04 -8.04
C LEU A 352 -15.91 -8.08 -7.82
N HIS A 353 -15.58 -8.37 -6.56
CA HIS A 353 -14.34 -9.07 -6.19
C HIS A 353 -14.54 -10.21 -5.16
N SER A 354 -15.76 -10.42 -4.64
CA SER A 354 -16.03 -11.28 -3.46
C SER A 354 -16.53 -12.70 -3.71
N LYS A 355 -16.29 -13.35 -4.85
CA LYS A 355 -16.47 -14.83 -4.87
C LYS A 355 -15.46 -15.58 -3.97
N THR A 356 -14.44 -14.89 -3.46
CA THR A 356 -13.34 -15.48 -2.68
C THR A 356 -13.32 -15.06 -1.19
N LEU A 357 -14.22 -14.17 -0.75
CA LEU A 357 -14.23 -13.67 0.63
C LEU A 357 -14.52 -14.77 1.67
N VAL A 358 -15.26 -15.82 1.28
CA VAL A 358 -15.59 -16.97 2.16
C VAL A 358 -14.40 -17.92 2.36
N LYS A 359 -13.34 -17.86 1.54
CA LYS A 359 -12.22 -18.83 1.59
C LYS A 359 -10.87 -18.26 2.04
N LEU A 360 -10.74 -16.95 2.23
CA LEU A 360 -9.48 -16.32 2.65
C LEU A 360 -9.59 -15.78 4.09
N LYS A 361 -9.72 -16.72 5.03
CA LYS A 361 -9.39 -16.46 6.43
C LYS A 361 -7.86 -16.37 6.55
N TYR A 362 -7.39 -15.20 7.00
CA TYR A 362 -6.02 -14.89 7.45
C TYR A 362 -4.92 -15.06 6.40
N ASN A 363 -4.54 -13.93 5.76
CA ASN A 363 -3.17 -13.60 5.36
C ASN A 363 -3.15 -12.14 4.88
N ASP A 364 -3.04 -11.20 5.82
CA ASP A 364 -2.74 -9.81 5.50
C ASP A 364 -1.25 -9.69 5.20
N VAL A 365 -0.92 -9.40 3.94
CA VAL A 365 0.41 -8.98 3.50
C VAL A 365 0.27 -7.75 2.64
N ILE A 366 0.76 -6.66 3.18
CA ILE A 366 1.13 -5.48 2.45
C ILE A 366 2.49 -5.77 1.80
N LYS A 367 2.45 -6.20 0.53
CA LYS A 367 3.51 -6.00 -0.46
C LYS A 367 2.79 -5.46 -1.69
N PHE A 368 2.71 -4.13 -1.86
CA PHE A 368 1.90 -3.48 -2.90
C PHE A 368 0.60 -4.27 -3.17
N GLY A 369 -0.25 -4.37 -2.15
CA GLY A 369 -1.31 -5.38 -2.03
C GLY A 369 -2.33 -5.38 -3.18
N ILE A 370 -1.96 -5.97 -4.31
CA ILE A 370 -2.82 -6.20 -5.47
C ILE A 370 -2.99 -7.71 -5.74
N LYS A 371 -2.13 -8.57 -5.17
CA LYS A 371 -2.33 -10.02 -5.07
C LYS A 371 -2.52 -10.31 -3.59
N TYR A 372 -3.72 -10.60 -3.10
CA TYR A 372 -4.24 -11.98 -3.02
C TYR A 372 -5.78 -12.05 -3.13
N LYS A 373 -6.44 -10.98 -3.56
CA LYS A 373 -7.92 -10.91 -3.62
C LYS A 373 -8.50 -10.96 -5.03
N TYR A 374 -7.67 -10.76 -6.07
CA TYR A 374 -8.15 -10.55 -7.43
C TYR A 374 -7.53 -11.54 -8.43
N ASN A 375 -8.19 -12.68 -8.66
CA ASN A 375 -7.76 -13.68 -9.66
C ASN A 375 -7.61 -13.10 -11.08
N TYR A 376 -8.17 -11.92 -11.33
CA TYR A 376 -8.21 -11.26 -12.63
C TYR A 376 -7.19 -10.13 -12.78
N ILE A 377 -6.40 -9.81 -11.75
CA ILE A 377 -5.37 -8.77 -11.87
C ILE A 377 -4.02 -9.42 -12.16
N LYS A 378 -3.47 -9.13 -13.35
CA LYS A 378 -2.12 -9.61 -13.72
C LYS A 378 -1.16 -8.42 -13.71
N ILE A 379 -0.09 -8.52 -12.92
CA ILE A 379 1.00 -7.52 -12.84
C ILE A 379 2.29 -8.19 -13.32
N PRO A 380 2.79 -7.85 -14.52
CA PRO A 380 4.00 -8.47 -15.07
C PRO A 380 5.26 -8.09 -14.27
N ASN A 381 5.24 -7.01 -13.50
CA ASN A 381 6.34 -6.58 -12.64
C ASN A 381 6.59 -7.50 -11.43
N ILE A 382 5.71 -8.46 -11.15
CA ILE A 382 5.89 -9.38 -10.02
C ILE A 382 6.90 -10.46 -10.40
N GLN A 383 7.94 -10.57 -9.58
CA GLN A 383 8.92 -11.64 -9.62
C GLN A 383 8.78 -12.54 -8.40
N TYR A 384 9.32 -13.75 -8.55
CA TYR A 384 9.24 -14.81 -7.55
C TYR A 384 10.63 -15.33 -7.25
N THR A 385 11.07 -15.25 -6.00
CA THR A 385 12.22 -16.00 -5.49
C THR A 385 11.72 -17.21 -4.70
N LYS A 386 12.37 -18.37 -4.87
CA LYS A 386 12.03 -19.57 -4.10
C LYS A 386 13.04 -19.72 -2.96
N LYS A 387 12.59 -19.57 -1.70
CA LYS A 387 13.40 -19.85 -0.52
C LYS A 387 12.64 -20.87 0.34
N ASN A 388 13.26 -22.00 0.67
CA ASN A 388 12.71 -23.03 1.57
C ASN A 388 11.25 -23.44 1.29
N ASN A 389 10.92 -23.80 0.03
CA ASN A 389 9.57 -24.15 -0.44
C ASN A 389 8.51 -23.02 -0.40
N GLN A 390 8.91 -21.78 -0.13
CA GLN A 390 8.06 -20.60 -0.25
C GLN A 390 8.45 -19.77 -1.47
N LYS A 391 7.46 -19.06 -2.03
CA LYS A 391 7.62 -18.11 -3.12
C LYS A 391 7.54 -16.70 -2.53
N ASP A 392 8.70 -16.06 -2.39
CA ASP A 392 8.77 -14.64 -2.05
C ASP A 392 8.46 -13.81 -3.29
N GLU A 393 7.39 -13.02 -3.20
CA GLU A 393 7.03 -12.06 -4.24
C GLU A 393 7.73 -10.72 -4.00
N PHE A 394 8.21 -10.10 -5.07
CA PHE A 394 8.68 -8.72 -5.06
C PHE A 394 8.35 -8.05 -6.40
N TYR A 395 8.26 -6.73 -6.39
CA TYR A 395 7.97 -5.93 -7.58
C TYR A 395 9.27 -5.36 -8.12
N THR A 396 9.55 -5.61 -9.39
CA THR A 396 10.70 -5.03 -10.08
C THR A 396 10.18 -4.09 -11.16
N PRO A 397 10.71 -2.86 -11.28
CA PRO A 397 10.36 -2.00 -12.39
C PRO A 397 10.74 -2.66 -13.71
N SER A 398 10.08 -2.26 -14.80
CA SER A 398 10.54 -2.56 -16.14
C SER A 398 11.89 -1.89 -16.44
N THR A 399 12.47 -2.13 -17.60
CA THR A 399 13.74 -1.50 -18.00
C THR A 399 13.60 0.03 -18.06
N LEU A 400 12.40 0.52 -18.41
CA LEU A 400 12.06 1.94 -18.42
C LEU A 400 11.63 2.50 -17.05
N GLY A 401 11.75 1.72 -15.97
CA GLY A 401 11.32 2.17 -14.64
C GLY A 401 9.81 2.07 -14.41
N LYS A 402 9.04 1.52 -15.35
CA LYS A 402 7.57 1.52 -15.33
C LYS A 402 6.99 0.28 -14.66
N TYR A 403 5.75 0.42 -14.20
CA TYR A 403 4.95 -0.67 -13.65
C TYR A 403 3.63 -0.75 -14.38
N TYR A 404 3.14 -1.96 -14.57
CA TYR A 404 1.97 -2.23 -15.38
C TYR A 404 1.01 -3.18 -14.67
N PHE A 405 -0.25 -3.13 -15.04
CA PHE A 405 -1.25 -4.09 -14.63
C PHE A 405 -2.28 -4.29 -15.74
N GLN A 406 -3.00 -5.41 -15.71
CA GLN A 406 -4.23 -5.61 -16.48
C GLN A 406 -5.33 -6.13 -15.56
N ILE A 407 -6.58 -5.81 -15.90
CA ILE A 407 -7.77 -6.41 -15.31
C ILE A 407 -8.33 -7.39 -16.34
N SER A 408 -7.82 -8.62 -16.34
CA SER A 408 -8.09 -9.65 -17.36
C SER A 408 -9.53 -10.13 -17.42
N ARG A 409 -10.37 -9.69 -16.46
CA ARG A 409 -11.82 -9.92 -16.50
C ARG A 409 -12.51 -9.04 -17.56
N TYR A 410 -12.00 -7.84 -17.78
CA TYR A 410 -12.57 -6.88 -18.72
C TYR A 410 -11.86 -6.98 -20.07
N HIS A 411 -10.52 -6.97 -20.03
CA HIS A 411 -9.71 -6.98 -21.23
C HIS A 411 -8.45 -7.83 -20.99
N GLU A 412 -8.29 -8.89 -21.78
CA GLU A 412 -7.03 -9.63 -21.83
C GLU A 412 -6.03 -8.91 -22.74
N GLU A 413 -4.75 -8.96 -22.38
CA GLU A 413 -3.64 -8.36 -23.14
C GLU A 413 -3.69 -6.83 -23.30
N VAL A 414 -4.54 -6.17 -22.51
CA VAL A 414 -4.63 -4.72 -22.40
C VAL A 414 -4.11 -4.29 -21.03
N PHE A 415 -2.98 -3.59 -21.04
CA PHE A 415 -2.23 -3.19 -19.87
C PHE A 415 -2.25 -1.68 -19.65
N PHE A 416 -2.29 -1.28 -18.39
CA PHE A 416 -2.31 0.09 -17.93
C PHE A 416 -1.10 0.33 -17.03
N GLU A 417 -0.68 1.59 -16.92
CA GLU A 417 0.42 1.97 -16.04
C GLU A 417 -0.06 2.03 -14.58
N LEU A 418 0.70 1.38 -13.69
CA LEU A 418 0.57 1.50 -12.24
C LEU A 418 1.53 2.58 -11.75
N LEU A 419 1.00 3.71 -11.27
CA LEU A 419 1.82 4.76 -10.69
C LEU A 419 2.44 4.27 -9.37
N LYS A 420 3.72 4.59 -9.17
CA LYS A 420 4.45 4.30 -7.94
C LYS A 420 4.82 5.59 -7.24
N PRO A 421 4.71 5.65 -5.90
CA PRO A 421 5.20 6.79 -5.14
C PRO A 421 6.68 7.07 -5.45
N TYR A 422 6.97 8.35 -5.65
CA TYR A 422 8.32 8.87 -5.71
C TYR A 422 8.93 8.88 -4.30
N TYR A 423 10.18 8.45 -4.23
CA TYR A 423 11.04 8.60 -3.07
C TYR A 423 12.41 9.13 -3.53
N PRO A 424 13.05 10.03 -2.75
CA PRO A 424 14.38 10.54 -3.08
C PRO A 424 15.40 9.40 -3.21
N SER A 425 16.36 9.56 -4.11
CA SER A 425 17.37 8.55 -4.40
C SER A 425 18.77 9.09 -4.12
N ILE A 426 19.77 8.20 -4.05
CA ILE A 426 21.18 8.61 -3.88
C ILE A 426 21.69 9.54 -5.00
N LYS A 427 20.98 9.64 -6.13
CA LYS A 427 21.30 10.54 -7.25
C LYS A 427 20.72 11.94 -7.07
N ASN A 428 19.66 12.09 -6.26
CA ASN A 428 19.01 13.36 -5.99
C ASN A 428 18.71 13.44 -4.49
N LEU A 429 19.66 14.01 -3.74
CA LEU A 429 19.58 14.08 -2.28
C LEU A 429 18.84 15.35 -1.87
N PRO A 430 17.84 15.26 -0.98
CA PRO A 430 17.26 16.44 -0.37
C PRO A 430 18.30 17.19 0.47
N LYS A 431 18.06 18.47 0.72
CA LYS A 431 18.98 19.33 1.47
C LYS A 431 19.20 18.78 2.88
N GLY A 432 20.48 18.67 3.27
CA GLY A 432 20.88 18.14 4.58
C GLY A 432 20.86 16.60 4.67
N TRP A 433 20.52 15.89 3.58
CA TRP A 433 20.57 14.42 3.52
C TRP A 433 21.89 13.91 2.96
N SER A 434 22.41 12.84 3.55
CA SER A 434 23.57 12.11 3.02
C SER A 434 23.14 10.87 2.22
N LYS A 435 24.04 10.35 1.39
CA LYS A 435 23.84 9.06 0.69
C LYS A 435 23.54 7.94 1.68
N GLU A 436 24.30 7.88 2.77
CA GLU A 436 24.14 6.89 3.83
C GLU A 436 22.73 6.92 4.43
N MET A 437 22.15 8.11 4.67
CA MET A 437 20.77 8.24 5.17
C MET A 437 19.74 7.70 4.18
N ILE A 438 19.90 7.97 2.88
CA ILE A 438 19.00 7.45 1.84
C ILE A 438 19.15 5.93 1.68
N GLU A 439 20.37 5.41 1.72
CA GLU A 439 20.64 3.97 1.66
C GLU A 439 19.99 3.24 2.84
N LYS A 440 20.09 3.82 4.05
CA LYS A 440 19.41 3.30 5.25
C LYS A 440 17.87 3.34 5.14
N MET A 441 17.32 4.27 4.39
CA MET A 441 15.88 4.30 4.12
C MET A 441 15.46 3.39 2.98
N SER A 442 16.36 2.92 2.12
CA SER A 442 15.98 2.13 0.93
C SER A 442 15.58 0.69 1.26
N TYR A 443 15.56 0.32 2.54
CA TYR A 443 15.16 -1.00 3.02
C TYR A 443 13.64 -1.14 3.07
N THR A 444 13.08 -1.76 2.02
CA THR A 444 11.72 -2.34 2.01
C THR A 444 11.66 -3.54 1.10
#